data_AF-U2QQD3-F1
#
_entry.id   AF-U2QQD3-F1
#
_cell.length_a   1.000
_cell.length_b   1.000
_cell.length_c   1.000
_cell.angle_alpha   90.00
_cell.angle_beta   90.00
_cell.angle_gamma   90.00
#
_symmetry.space_group_name_H-M   'P 1'
#
loop_
_entity.id
_entity.type
_entity.pdbx_description
1 polymer ?
#
loop_
_entity_poly.entity_id
_entity_poly.type
_entity_poly.pdbx_seq_one_letter_code
_entity_poly.pdbx_strand_id
1 'polypeptide(L)'
;MVSHLVVLWLVCGAIFEADSALSMPLARWAAVAGAVFDLYYTGIFGLYVFIFPLVIYMTRRLVSWIRPNFLSGLLVYFIDITVVEALGYLASRAMHLNDASGNAFLVNTLGPTLAFNLAMFVILYFPIRWVYNWLK
;
A
#
# COMPACT_ATOMS: atom_id res chain seq x y z
N MET A 1 11.70 -3.57 9.32
CA MET A 1 11.46 -2.83 8.06
C MET A 1 10.84 -3.80 7.07
N VAL A 2 9.69 -3.46 6.49
CA VAL A 2 8.96 -4.35 5.57
C VAL A 2 8.82 -3.69 4.20
N SER A 3 9.13 -4.44 3.15
CA SER A 3 9.00 -3.99 1.78
C SER A 3 7.55 -4.10 1.32
N HIS A 4 6.87 -2.98 1.09
CA HIS A 4 5.48 -2.93 0.66
C HIS A 4 5.36 -2.68 -0.86
N LEU A 5 6.27 -3.26 -1.65
CA LEU A 5 6.29 -3.10 -3.10
C LEU A 5 5.00 -3.62 -3.78
N VAL A 6 4.34 -4.59 -3.16
CA VAL A 6 3.02 -5.08 -3.59
C VAL A 6 1.98 -3.96 -3.49
N VAL A 7 1.99 -3.21 -2.38
CA VAL A 7 1.10 -2.06 -2.19
C VAL A 7 1.45 -0.95 -3.18
N LEU A 8 2.74 -0.69 -3.43
CA LEU A 8 3.19 0.26 -4.45
C LEU A 8 2.57 -0.04 -5.82
N TRP A 9 2.65 -1.30 -6.25
CA TRP A 9 2.11 -1.71 -7.55
C TRP A 9 0.58 -1.53 -7.60
N LEU A 10 -0.13 -1.89 -6.54
CA LEU A 10 -1.59 -1.74 -6.43
C LEU A 10 -2.03 -0.27 -6.41
N VAL A 11 -1.32 0.60 -5.68
CA VAL A 11 -1.60 2.04 -5.58
C VAL A 11 -1.33 2.73 -6.92
N CYS A 12 -0.21 2.42 -7.57
CA CYS A 12 0.07 2.91 -8.93
C CYS A 12 -1.03 2.49 -9.92
N GLY A 13 -1.48 1.23 -9.85
CA GLY A 13 -2.60 0.75 -10.67
C GLY A 13 -3.89 1.54 -10.43
N ALA A 14 -4.23 1.84 -9.18
CA ALA A 14 -5.41 2.64 -8.84
C ALA A 14 -5.30 4.11 -9.30
N ILE A 15 -4.10 4.71 -9.23
CA ILE A 15 -3.86 6.07 -9.72
C ILE A 15 -3.99 6.12 -11.25
N PHE A 16 -3.46 5.12 -11.96
CA PHE A 16 -3.52 5.08 -13.43
C PHE A 16 -4.89 4.67 -13.96
N GLU A 17 -5.66 3.89 -13.22
CA GLU A 17 -7.08 3.65 -13.48
C GLU A 17 -7.89 4.95 -13.43
N ALA A 18 -7.59 5.88 -12.53
CA ALA A 18 -8.27 7.18 -12.54
C ALA A 18 -8.01 8.00 -13.82
N ASP A 19 -6.90 7.72 -14.52
CA ASP A 19 -6.48 8.39 -15.76
C ASP A 19 -6.82 7.56 -17.03
N SER A 20 -7.47 6.40 -16.87
CA SER A 20 -7.67 5.42 -17.95
C SER A 20 -9.01 4.68 -17.79
N ALA A 21 -9.82 4.56 -18.84
CA ALA A 21 -11.13 3.87 -18.78
C ALA A 21 -11.06 2.34 -18.56
N LEU A 22 -9.98 1.82 -17.98
CA LEU A 22 -9.71 0.40 -17.81
C LEU A 22 -10.18 -0.03 -16.42
N SER A 23 -11.36 -0.63 -16.34
CA SER A 23 -11.94 -1.12 -15.07
C SER A 23 -11.28 -2.43 -14.63
N MET A 24 -10.10 -2.35 -14.02
CA MET A 24 -9.44 -3.51 -13.44
C MET A 24 -10.08 -3.87 -12.09
N PRO A 25 -10.31 -5.16 -11.78
CA PRO A 25 -10.82 -5.59 -10.47
C PRO A 25 -9.71 -5.57 -9.41
N LEU A 26 -9.09 -4.39 -9.18
CA LEU A 26 -7.94 -4.23 -8.28
C LEU A 26 -8.23 -4.68 -6.85
N ALA A 27 -9.44 -4.49 -6.34
CA ALA A 27 -9.80 -4.93 -4.98
C ALA A 27 -9.70 -6.47 -4.81
N ARG A 28 -10.05 -7.23 -5.85
CA ARG A 28 -9.91 -8.71 -5.82
C ARG A 28 -8.44 -9.11 -5.86
N TRP A 29 -7.65 -8.44 -6.70
CA TRP A 29 -6.20 -8.65 -6.76
C TRP A 29 -5.50 -8.28 -5.45
N ALA A 30 -5.92 -7.21 -4.79
CA ALA A 30 -5.47 -6.86 -3.45
C ALA A 30 -5.74 -7.96 -2.43
N ALA A 31 -6.94 -8.56 -2.46
CA ALA A 31 -7.29 -9.62 -1.53
C ALA A 31 -6.41 -10.87 -1.74
N VAL A 32 -6.17 -11.25 -3.01
CA VAL A 32 -5.28 -12.37 -3.35
C VAL A 32 -3.84 -12.06 -2.97
N ALA A 33 -3.35 -10.86 -3.26
CA ALA A 33 -2.01 -10.43 -2.88
C ALA A 33 -1.84 -10.37 -1.36
N GLY A 34 -2.88 -9.92 -0.64
CA GLY A 34 -2.93 -9.91 0.81
C GLY A 34 -2.90 -11.32 1.40
N ALA A 35 -3.58 -12.29 0.79
CA ALA A 35 -3.54 -13.69 1.20
C ALA A 35 -2.13 -14.28 1.09
N VAL A 36 -1.43 -14.00 0.00
CA VAL A 36 -0.03 -14.42 -0.18
C VAL A 36 0.87 -13.74 0.84
N PHE A 37 0.63 -12.46 1.11
CA PHE A 37 1.41 -11.68 2.08
C PHE A 37 1.24 -12.21 3.50
N ASP A 38 0.00 -12.50 3.91
CA ASP A 38 -0.33 -13.11 5.21
C ASP A 38 0.40 -14.45 5.40
N LEU A 39 0.38 -15.32 4.38
CA LEU A 39 1.05 -16.62 4.44
C LEU A 39 2.58 -16.50 4.59
N TYR A 40 3.19 -15.48 3.99
CA TYR A 40 4.64 -15.32 3.96
C TYR A 40 5.19 -14.51 5.14
N TYR A 41 4.52 -13.43 5.55
CA TYR A 41 5.03 -12.48 6.54
C TYR A 41 4.53 -12.72 7.96
N THR A 42 3.24 -13.01 8.14
CA THR A 42 2.63 -13.11 9.47
C THR A 42 2.40 -14.56 9.88
N GLY A 43 2.24 -15.47 8.91
CA GLY A 43 1.77 -16.84 9.17
C GLY A 43 0.31 -16.89 9.61
N ILE A 44 -0.38 -15.74 9.62
CA ILE A 44 -1.76 -15.57 10.09
C ILE A 44 -2.59 -15.12 8.91
N PHE A 45 -3.50 -15.99 8.51
CA PHE A 45 -4.40 -15.70 7.39
C PHE A 45 -5.46 -14.66 7.80
N GLY A 46 -5.58 -13.58 7.02
CA GLY A 46 -6.69 -12.65 7.07
C GLY A 46 -6.29 -11.20 7.32
N LEU A 47 -5.13 -10.90 7.91
CA LEU A 47 -4.78 -9.53 8.26
C LEU A 47 -4.63 -8.64 7.02
N TYR A 48 -3.67 -8.96 6.14
CA TYR A 48 -3.41 -8.20 4.94
C TYR A 48 -4.44 -8.46 3.83
N VAL A 49 -5.15 -9.60 3.88
CA VAL A 49 -6.34 -9.85 3.03
C VAL A 49 -7.40 -8.76 3.18
N PHE A 50 -7.58 -8.19 4.39
CA PHE A 50 -8.51 -7.09 4.61
C PHE A 50 -7.87 -5.71 4.44
N ILE A 51 -6.63 -5.53 4.90
CA ILE A 51 -5.94 -4.23 4.84
C ILE A 51 -5.72 -3.79 3.39
N PHE A 52 -5.28 -4.69 2.49
CA PHE A 52 -4.94 -4.28 1.12
C PHE A 52 -6.16 -3.81 0.30
N PRO A 53 -7.31 -4.51 0.28
CA PRO A 53 -8.51 -4.00 -0.37
C PRO A 53 -9.01 -2.68 0.22
N LEU A 54 -8.89 -2.50 1.55
CA LEU A 54 -9.25 -1.26 2.23
C LEU A 54 -8.39 -0.10 1.73
N VAL A 55 -7.08 -0.31 1.62
CA VAL A 55 -6.13 0.68 1.11
C VAL A 55 -6.49 1.06 -0.32
N ILE A 56 -6.71 0.09 -1.22
CA ILE A 56 -7.10 0.40 -2.61
C ILE A 56 -8.41 1.20 -2.67
N TYR A 57 -9.39 0.83 -1.85
CA TYR A 57 -10.64 1.58 -1.78
C TYR A 57 -10.39 3.03 -1.34
N MET A 58 -9.54 3.23 -0.33
CA MET A 58 -9.13 4.55 0.14
C MET A 58 -8.37 5.34 -0.93
N THR A 59 -7.39 4.72 -1.60
CA THR A 59 -6.63 5.31 -2.72
C THR A 59 -7.57 5.79 -3.82
N ARG A 60 -8.52 4.95 -4.26
CA ARG A 60 -9.51 5.33 -5.28
C ARG A 60 -10.35 6.53 -4.85
N ARG A 61 -10.72 6.60 -3.57
CA ARG A 61 -11.48 7.73 -3.04
C ARG A 61 -10.65 9.00 -3.00
N LEU A 62 -9.40 8.93 -2.55
CA LEU A 62 -8.48 10.07 -2.49
C LEU A 62 -8.17 10.62 -3.89
N VAL A 63 -7.89 9.74 -4.85
CA VAL A 63 -7.61 10.14 -6.24
C VAL A 63 -8.86 10.67 -6.95
N SER A 64 -10.07 10.29 -6.53
CA SER A 64 -11.29 10.91 -7.05
C SER A 64 -11.47 12.38 -6.62
N TRP A 65 -10.84 12.79 -5.52
CA TRP A 65 -10.91 14.17 -5.00
C TRP A 65 -9.75 15.04 -5.45
N ILE A 66 -8.60 14.44 -5.77
CA ILE A 66 -7.35 15.14 -6.07
C ILE A 66 -6.93 14.85 -7.51
N ARG A 67 -6.47 15.87 -8.25
CA ARG A 67 -5.94 15.64 -9.60
C ARG A 67 -4.76 14.65 -9.57
N PRO A 68 -4.80 13.56 -10.35
CA PRO A 68 -3.71 12.58 -10.39
C PRO A 68 -2.48 13.21 -11.03
N ASN A 69 -1.48 13.51 -10.20
CA ASN A 69 -0.14 13.92 -10.63
C ASN A 69 0.89 13.21 -9.74
N PHE A 70 2.17 13.31 -10.07
CA PHE A 70 3.23 12.63 -9.32
C PHE A 70 3.22 12.96 -7.82
N LEU A 71 3.03 14.24 -7.47
CA LEU A 71 3.08 14.70 -6.09
C LEU A 71 1.84 14.23 -5.30
N SER A 72 0.65 14.31 -5.90
CA SER A 72 -0.59 13.75 -5.37
C SER A 72 -0.45 12.24 -5.15
N GLY A 73 0.13 11.52 -6.12
CA GLY A 73 0.38 10.08 -6.01
C GLY A 73 1.34 9.74 -4.87
N LEU A 74 2.41 10.53 -4.70
CA LEU A 74 3.36 10.38 -3.59
C LEU A 74 2.68 10.58 -2.23
N LEU A 75 1.83 11.60 -2.10
CA LEU A 75 1.09 11.89 -0.87
C LEU A 75 0.05 10.80 -0.55
N VAL A 76 -0.68 10.33 -1.56
CA VAL A 76 -1.62 9.21 -1.39
C VAL A 76 -0.88 7.97 -0.94
N TYR A 77 0.25 7.64 -1.58
CA TYR A 77 1.07 6.49 -1.21
C TYR A 77 1.67 6.61 0.21
N PHE A 78 2.05 7.82 0.63
CA PHE A 78 2.47 8.10 2.01
C PHE A 78 1.37 7.74 3.02
N ILE A 79 0.14 8.19 2.76
CA ILE A 79 -1.02 7.90 3.61
C ILE A 79 -1.31 6.40 3.61
N ASP A 80 -1.30 5.76 2.44
CA ASP A 80 -1.58 4.34 2.28
C ASP A 80 -0.62 3.47 3.09
N ILE A 81 0.70 3.70 2.99
CA ILE A 81 1.69 2.95 3.79
C ILE A 81 1.53 3.22 5.29
N THR A 82 1.23 4.45 5.67
CA THR A 82 0.99 4.79 7.08
C THR A 82 -0.20 4.01 7.63
N VAL A 83 -1.29 3.90 6.86
CA VAL A 83 -2.48 3.13 7.24
C VAL A 83 -2.20 1.64 7.31
N VAL A 84 -1.45 1.09 6.34
CA VAL A 84 -1.05 -0.33 6.35
C VAL A 84 -0.25 -0.67 7.61
N GLU A 85 0.77 0.13 7.91
CA GLU A 85 1.64 -0.07 9.09
C GLU A 85 0.86 0.11 10.40
N ALA A 86 0.02 1.13 10.49
CA ALA A 86 -0.78 1.39 11.69
C ALA A 86 -1.79 0.26 11.97
N LEU A 87 -2.52 -0.20 10.94
CA LEU A 87 -3.47 -1.31 11.10
C LEU A 87 -2.76 -2.63 11.38
N GLY A 88 -1.61 -2.88 10.72
CA GLY A 88 -0.77 -4.04 10.99
C GLY A 88 -0.27 -4.08 12.43
N TYR A 89 0.19 -2.94 12.95
CA TYR A 89 0.62 -2.82 14.35
C TYR A 89 -0.52 -3.02 15.34
N LEU A 90 -1.69 -2.40 15.10
CA LEU A 90 -2.87 -2.57 15.95
C LEU A 90 -3.33 -4.02 15.99
N ALA A 91 -3.38 -4.69 14.85
CA ALA A 91 -3.75 -6.10 14.79
C ALA A 91 -2.72 -6.99 15.48
N SER A 92 -1.43 -6.76 15.25
CA SER A 92 -0.35 -7.51 15.89
C SER A 92 -0.41 -7.39 17.42
N ARG A 93 -0.74 -6.20 17.93
CA ARG A 93 -0.94 -5.95 19.36
C ARG A 93 -2.20 -6.63 19.89
N ALA A 94 -3.31 -6.59 19.15
CA ALA A 94 -4.55 -7.27 19.53
C ALA A 94 -4.39 -8.80 19.58
N MET A 95 -3.53 -9.35 18.71
CA MET A 95 -3.18 -10.77 18.69
C MET A 95 -2.08 -11.15 19.68
N HIS A 96 -1.61 -10.22 20.53
CA HIS A 96 -0.52 -10.41 21.49
C HIS A 96 0.78 -10.94 20.84
N LEU A 97 1.01 -10.60 19.58
CA LEU A 97 2.22 -10.97 18.84
C LEU A 97 3.35 -9.97 19.06
N ASN A 98 3.03 -8.79 19.59
CA ASN A 98 3.99 -7.70 19.72
C ASN A 98 3.66 -6.81 20.94
N ASP A 99 4.62 -6.73 21.88
CA ASP A 99 4.55 -5.90 23.09
C ASP A 99 5.30 -4.56 22.95
N ALA A 100 5.80 -4.25 21.75
CA ALA A 100 6.52 -3.00 21.51
C ALA A 100 5.64 -1.79 21.84
N SER A 101 6.24 -0.78 22.47
CA SER A 101 5.56 0.48 22.77
C SER A 101 5.29 1.27 21.47
N GLY A 102 4.26 2.13 21.48
CA GLY A 102 3.93 2.95 20.32
C GLY A 102 5.10 3.84 19.84
N ASN A 103 5.94 4.32 20.77
CA ASN A 103 7.12 5.10 20.42
C ASN A 103 8.20 4.25 19.72
N ALA A 104 8.40 3.00 20.18
CA ALA A 104 9.30 2.06 19.52
C ALA A 104 8.79 1.68 18.13
N PHE A 105 7.48 1.53 17.94
CA PHE A 105 6.88 1.30 16.61
C PHE A 105 7.16 2.46 15.65
N LEU A 106 6.93 3.71 16.08
CA LEU A 106 7.14 4.89 15.24
C LEU A 106 8.59 5.01 14.74
N VAL A 107 9.55 4.85 15.65
CA VAL A 107 10.97 5.06 15.35
C VAL A 107 11.59 3.86 14.65
N ASN A 108 11.28 2.64 15.08
CA ASN A 108 11.99 1.44 14.61
C ASN A 108 11.30 0.73 13.45
N THR A 109 10.01 0.96 13.24
CA THR A 109 9.21 0.26 12.22
C THR A 109 8.64 1.23 11.19
N LEU A 110 7.82 2.19 11.62
CA LEU A 110 7.08 3.07 10.73
C LEU A 110 8.00 4.02 9.96
N GLY A 111 8.91 4.73 10.66
CA GLY A 111 9.84 5.66 10.03
C GLY A 111 10.71 5.03 8.94
N PRO A 112 11.48 3.96 9.25
CA PRO A 112 12.30 3.26 8.25
C PRO A 112 11.48 2.69 7.09
N THR A 113 10.28 2.16 7.39
CA THR A 113 9.43 1.55 6.36
C THR A 113 8.82 2.59 5.42
N LEU A 114 8.39 3.75 5.94
CA LEU A 114 7.95 4.87 5.12
C LEU A 114 9.09 5.40 4.24
N ALA A 115 10.26 5.66 4.82
CA ALA A 115 11.41 6.17 4.08
C ALA A 115 11.78 5.26 2.90
N PHE A 116 11.87 3.95 3.16
CA PHE A 116 12.18 2.97 2.12
C PHE A 116 11.10 2.92 1.02
N ASN A 117 9.83 2.80 1.40
CA ASN A 117 8.75 2.65 0.42
C ASN A 117 8.57 3.92 -0.42
N LEU A 118 8.68 5.11 0.18
CA LEU A 118 8.61 6.38 -0.56
C LEU A 118 9.78 6.53 -1.53
N ALA A 119 11.00 6.18 -1.12
CA ALA A 119 12.15 6.19 -2.01
C ALA A 119 11.91 5.25 -3.21
N MET A 120 11.39 4.05 -2.96
CA MET A 120 11.01 3.11 -4.01
C MET A 120 9.91 3.67 -4.92
N PHE A 121 8.92 4.39 -4.39
CA PHE A 121 7.91 5.05 -5.20
C PHE A 121 8.51 6.09 -6.14
N VAL A 122 9.42 6.95 -5.66
CA VAL A 122 10.08 7.96 -6.50
C VAL A 122 10.84 7.30 -7.66
N ILE A 123 11.52 6.19 -7.39
CA ILE A 123 12.31 5.45 -8.39
C ILE A 123 11.39 4.70 -9.38
N LEU A 124 10.37 4.01 -8.88
CA LEU A 124 9.53 3.11 -9.68
C LEU A 124 8.33 3.79 -10.34
N TYR A 125 7.93 4.97 -9.90
CA TYR A 125 6.75 5.65 -10.46
C TYR A 125 6.85 5.85 -11.97
N PHE A 126 8.00 6.35 -12.45
CA PHE A 126 8.24 6.58 -13.87
C PHE A 126 8.25 5.31 -14.72
N PRO A 127 9.02 4.24 -14.38
CA PRO A 127 9.01 3.02 -15.17
C PRO A 127 7.64 2.32 -15.13
N ILE A 128 6.92 2.32 -14.01
CA ILE A 128 5.57 1.73 -13.97
C ILE A 128 4.60 2.51 -14.86
N ARG A 129 4.66 3.85 -14.85
CA ARG A 129 3.87 4.69 -15.75
C ARG A 129 4.17 4.39 -17.22
N TRP A 130 5.44 4.16 -17.55
CA TRP A 130 5.85 3.79 -18.90
C TRP A 130 5.26 2.45 -19.34
N VAL A 131 5.34 1.42 -18.50
CA VAL A 131 4.72 0.10 -18.78
C VAL A 131 3.21 0.21 -18.98
N TYR A 132 2.54 1.00 -18.14
CA TYR A 132 1.08 1.15 -18.24
C TYR A 132 0.66 1.88 -19.52
N ASN A 133 1.42 2.89 -19.95
CA ASN A 133 1.16 3.57 -21.22
C ASN A 133 1.40 2.67 -22.43
N TRP A 134 2.29 1.67 -22.33
CA TRP A 134 2.52 0.68 -23.40
C TRP A 134 1.39 -0.36 -23.51
N LEU A 135 0.64 -0.58 -22.43
CA LEU A 135 -0.51 -1.51 -22.38
C LEU A 135 -1.83 -0.89 -22.85
N LYS A 136 -1.88 0.43 -23.08
CA LYS A 136 -3.02 1.13 -23.71
C LYS A 136 -2.98 0.98 -25.22
#